data_AF-A0A7Y2D9M5-F1
#
_entry.id   AF-A0A7Y2D9M5-F1
#
_cell.length_a   1.000
_cell.length_b   1.000
_cell.length_c   1.000
_cell.angle_alpha   90.00
_cell.angle_beta   90.00
_cell.angle_gamma   90.00
#
_symmetry.space_group_name_H-M   'P 1'
#
loop_
_entity.id
_entity.type
_entity.pdbx_description
1 polymer ?
#
loop_
_entity_poly.entity_id
_entity_poly.type
_entity_poly.pdbx_seq_one_letter_code
_entity_poly.pdbx_strand_id
1 'polypeptide(L)'
;MSSRRRAKRDLRPALVFLNGDLLAVPIPLEREEVILGRSLEADVRVNDTKVSRQHAKITTTLDPETGIAEYKLTDLSSSNGVLLNGELTKEDTLQHGDKLTIGKHILRFELLDEIDRAYQHQIWRLLAHDDLTGLLSSRSFFSELRRESARALQTASSFCVLMMDIDHFKAVNDTYGHLTGSKTIEEIGLCITKNLRTGDAASRFGGEEFAAFLLDAELPQALIAAERIRKAIQKQPFSVIKQGRPSGIHHVTMSVGISSFPHDSTDPIELVEMADSALYRAKRSGRNRTCAYRDLTEEELNAPLPSRHR
;
A
#
# COMPACT_ATOMS: atom_id res chain seq x y z
N MET A 1 51.13 -3.13 16.00
CA MET A 1 49.67 -2.84 16.01
C MET A 1 49.16 -2.90 14.59
N SER A 2 48.55 -4.02 14.20
CA SER A 2 48.04 -4.22 12.83
C SER A 2 46.73 -3.45 12.67
N SER A 3 46.79 -2.36 11.91
CA SER A 3 45.63 -1.63 11.42
C SER A 3 44.80 -2.58 10.56
N ARG A 4 43.71 -3.13 11.12
CA ARG A 4 42.68 -3.81 10.34
C ARG A 4 42.12 -2.78 9.35
N ARG A 5 42.55 -2.85 8.09
CA ARG A 5 41.92 -2.16 6.97
C ARG A 5 40.42 -2.47 7.03
N ARG A 6 39.62 -1.47 7.40
CA ARG A 6 38.16 -1.57 7.38
C ARG A 6 37.78 -1.87 5.92
N ALA A 7 37.02 -2.94 5.68
CA ALA A 7 36.53 -3.26 4.34
C ALA A 7 35.82 -2.02 3.76
N LYS A 8 36.07 -1.72 2.48
CA LYS A 8 35.41 -0.61 1.77
C LYS A 8 33.90 -0.89 1.83
N ARG A 9 33.12 0.01 2.44
CA ARG A 9 31.66 -0.14 2.55
C ARG A 9 31.07 -0.08 1.14
N ASP A 10 30.26 -1.06 0.78
CA ASP A 10 29.49 -1.06 -0.47
C ASP A 10 28.28 -0.13 -0.31
N LEU A 11 28.51 1.16 -0.56
CA LEU A 11 27.49 2.20 -0.45
C LEU A 11 26.68 2.27 -1.76
N ARG A 12 25.36 2.18 -1.65
CA ARG A 12 24.44 2.27 -2.78
C ARG A 12 23.65 3.59 -2.72
N PRO A 13 23.60 4.37 -3.80
CA PRO A 13 22.86 5.62 -3.83
C PRO A 13 21.36 5.36 -3.83
N ALA A 14 20.62 6.11 -3.02
CA ALA A 14 19.18 6.05 -2.96
C ALA A 14 18.56 7.42 -2.65
N LEU A 15 17.32 7.61 -3.07
CA LEU A 15 16.47 8.70 -2.59
C LEU A 15 15.48 8.15 -1.58
N VAL A 16 15.39 8.80 -0.42
CA VAL A 16 14.41 8.46 0.63
C VAL A 16 13.42 9.61 0.75
N PHE A 17 12.14 9.34 0.52
CA PHE A 17 11.11 10.35 0.77
C PHE A 17 10.96 10.61 2.27
N LEU A 18 11.00 11.89 2.64
CA LEU A 18 10.77 12.36 4.01
C LEU A 18 9.29 12.72 4.26
N ASN A 19 8.46 12.74 3.22
CA ASN A 19 7.03 12.98 3.31
C ASN A 19 6.23 12.35 2.14
N GLY A 20 4.91 12.30 2.29
CA GLY A 20 4.00 11.78 1.27
C GLY A 20 3.83 10.26 1.28
N ASP A 21 3.34 9.74 0.16
CA ASP A 21 2.90 8.35 -0.01
C ASP A 21 4.06 7.33 -0.06
N LEU A 22 5.28 7.77 -0.37
CA LEU A 22 6.48 6.93 -0.47
C LEU A 22 7.42 7.08 0.74
N LEU A 23 6.92 7.61 1.87
CA LEU A 23 7.70 7.85 3.08
C LEU A 23 8.55 6.63 3.48
N ALA A 24 9.83 6.87 3.73
CA ALA A 24 10.83 5.87 4.13
C ALA A 24 11.06 4.71 3.14
N VAL A 25 10.58 4.80 1.91
CA VAL A 25 10.96 3.87 0.84
C VAL A 25 12.29 4.33 0.23
N PRO A 26 13.38 3.54 0.32
CA PRO A 26 14.60 3.84 -0.40
C PRO A 26 14.42 3.51 -1.87
N ILE A 27 14.48 4.52 -2.73
CA ILE A 27 14.43 4.36 -4.18
C ILE A 27 15.86 4.29 -4.70
N PRO A 28 16.33 3.14 -5.19
CA PRO A 28 17.71 2.97 -5.60
C PRO A 28 17.99 3.74 -6.90
N LEU A 29 19.14 4.40 -6.95
CA LEU A 29 19.61 5.13 -8.13
C LEU A 29 20.59 4.27 -8.93
N GLU A 30 20.06 3.20 -9.55
CA GLU A 30 20.89 2.19 -10.23
C GLU A 30 21.24 2.57 -11.68
N ARG A 31 20.53 3.54 -12.25
CA ARG A 31 20.74 4.00 -13.63
C ARG A 31 21.75 5.15 -13.66
N GLU A 32 22.48 5.26 -14.76
CA GLU A 32 23.37 6.41 -15.02
C GLU A 32 22.59 7.73 -15.05
N GLU A 33 21.33 7.69 -15.49
CA GLU A 33 20.40 8.81 -15.45
C GLU A 33 19.07 8.35 -14.84
N VAL A 34 18.59 9.10 -13.85
CA VAL A 34 17.32 8.88 -13.17
C VAL A 34 16.50 10.17 -13.25
N ILE A 35 15.33 10.10 -13.86
CA ILE A 35 14.41 11.24 -14.02
C ILE A 35 13.38 11.24 -12.89
N LEU A 36 13.23 12.40 -12.24
CA LEU A 36 12.19 12.67 -11.26
C LEU A 36 11.09 13.51 -11.90
N GLY A 37 9.82 13.15 -11.72
CA GLY A 37 8.72 13.95 -12.25
C GLY A 37 7.35 13.30 -12.06
N ARG A 38 6.28 13.99 -12.46
CA ARG A 38 4.91 13.45 -12.36
C ARG A 38 4.51 12.51 -13.50
N SER A 39 5.27 12.48 -14.58
CA SER A 39 4.99 11.62 -15.75
C SER A 39 5.07 10.14 -15.36
N LEU A 40 4.37 9.31 -16.12
CA LEU A 40 4.49 7.85 -16.03
C LEU A 40 5.85 7.35 -16.54
N GLU A 41 6.53 8.16 -17.35
CA GLU A 41 7.84 7.86 -17.93
C GLU A 41 9.00 8.23 -17.00
N ALA A 42 8.74 8.91 -15.89
CA ALA A 42 9.78 9.26 -14.92
C ALA A 42 10.17 8.03 -14.10
N ASP A 43 11.47 7.83 -13.88
CA ASP A 43 12.00 6.75 -13.04
C ASP A 43 11.52 6.88 -11.59
N VAL A 44 11.50 8.11 -11.07
CA VAL A 44 10.94 8.44 -9.75
C VAL A 44 9.69 9.28 -9.93
N ARG A 45 8.54 8.60 -9.86
CA ARG A 45 7.25 9.25 -10.05
C ARG A 45 6.80 9.98 -8.78
N VAL A 46 6.59 11.29 -8.92
CA VAL A 46 6.07 12.17 -7.86
C VAL A 46 4.68 12.65 -8.26
N ASN A 47 3.63 12.09 -7.66
CA ASN A 47 2.25 12.40 -8.01
C ASN A 47 1.77 13.72 -7.37
N ASP A 48 2.23 14.84 -7.92
CA ASP A 48 1.88 16.19 -7.48
C ASP A 48 1.72 17.10 -8.71
N THR A 49 0.62 17.86 -8.75
CA THR A 49 0.32 18.80 -9.84
C THR A 49 1.32 19.96 -9.90
N LYS A 50 2.00 20.26 -8.79
CA LYS A 50 3.10 21.23 -8.72
C LYS A 50 4.42 20.68 -9.27
N VAL A 51 4.48 19.41 -9.65
CA VAL A 51 5.70 18.79 -10.20
C VAL A 51 5.57 18.70 -11.72
N SER A 52 6.54 19.25 -12.47
CA SER A 52 6.64 19.04 -13.93
C SER A 52 6.66 17.55 -14.32
N ARG A 53 6.24 17.25 -15.55
CA ARG A 53 6.22 15.87 -16.10
C ARG A 53 7.58 15.20 -15.97
N GLN A 54 8.61 15.91 -16.38
CA GLN A 54 10.02 15.67 -16.04
C GLN A 54 10.46 16.94 -15.31
N HIS A 55 10.89 16.80 -14.05
CA HIS A 55 11.14 17.93 -13.17
C HIS A 55 12.63 18.11 -12.93
N ALA A 56 13.31 17.02 -12.60
CA ALA A 56 14.73 17.01 -12.38
C ALA A 56 15.31 15.69 -12.88
N LYS A 57 16.62 15.64 -13.05
CA LYS A 57 17.35 14.39 -13.21
C LYS A 57 18.53 14.32 -12.27
N ILE A 58 18.89 13.10 -11.90
CA ILE A 58 20.15 12.79 -11.23
C ILE A 58 20.97 11.95 -12.20
N THR A 59 22.19 12.42 -12.48
CA THR A 59 23.15 11.68 -13.29
C THR A 59 24.28 11.16 -12.42
N THR A 60 24.76 9.96 -12.69
CA THR A 60 25.85 9.32 -11.97
C THR A 60 27.07 9.25 -12.89
N THR A 61 28.18 9.85 -12.47
CA THR A 61 29.45 9.81 -13.19
C THR A 61 30.54 9.22 -12.31
N LEU A 62 31.28 8.25 -12.82
CA LEU A 62 32.46 7.70 -12.13
C LEU A 62 33.67 8.57 -12.43
N ASP A 63 34.30 9.10 -11.38
CA ASP A 63 35.61 9.74 -11.50
C ASP A 63 36.64 8.70 -12.00
N PRO A 64 37.28 8.90 -13.17
CA PRO A 64 38.24 7.95 -13.72
C PRO A 64 39.49 7.76 -12.86
N GLU A 65 39.87 8.77 -12.07
CA GLU A 65 41.09 8.77 -11.26
C GLU A 65 40.86 8.14 -9.89
N THR A 66 39.75 8.49 -9.23
CA THR A 66 39.45 8.02 -7.86
C THR A 66 38.54 6.80 -7.82
N GLY A 67 37.80 6.54 -8.91
CA GLY A 67 36.75 5.51 -8.97
C GLY A 67 35.56 5.79 -8.05
N ILE A 68 35.40 7.05 -7.60
CA ILE A 68 34.28 7.49 -6.77
C ILE A 68 33.16 7.96 -7.70
N ALA A 69 31.93 7.55 -7.39
CA ALA A 69 30.76 8.02 -8.12
C ALA A 69 30.36 9.41 -7.61
N GLU A 70 30.23 10.36 -8.53
CA GLU A 70 29.63 11.67 -8.31
C GLU A 70 28.18 11.65 -8.81
N TYR A 71 27.31 12.35 -8.07
CA TYR A 71 25.88 12.40 -8.35
C TYR A 71 25.50 13.85 -8.62
N LYS A 72 25.06 14.14 -9.84
CA LYS A 72 24.73 15.50 -10.26
C LYS A 72 23.23 15.65 -10.42
N LEU A 73 22.64 16.57 -9.66
CA LEU A 73 21.26 17.00 -9.78
C LEU A 73 21.15 18.10 -10.84
N THR A 74 20.21 17.97 -11.77
CA THR A 74 19.91 19.00 -12.78
C THR A 74 18.40 19.25 -12.84
N ASP A 75 18.00 20.52 -12.77
CA ASP A 75 16.61 20.94 -13.03
C ASP A 75 16.31 20.88 -14.54
N LEU A 76 15.19 20.26 -14.90
CA LEU A 76 14.77 20.08 -16.30
C LEU A 76 13.83 21.19 -16.76
N SER A 77 14.18 22.45 -16.48
CA SER A 77 13.33 23.62 -16.72
C SER A 77 11.95 23.46 -16.08
N SER A 78 11.95 23.04 -14.82
CA SER A 78 10.70 22.76 -14.11
C SER A 78 9.94 24.06 -13.82
N SER A 79 8.61 23.98 -13.70
CA SER A 79 7.77 25.17 -13.50
C SER A 79 7.96 25.81 -12.13
N ASN A 80 8.33 25.03 -11.11
CA ASN A 80 8.45 25.49 -9.72
C ASN A 80 9.90 25.44 -9.19
N GLY A 81 10.85 24.99 -10.02
CA GLY A 81 12.25 24.79 -9.63
C GLY A 81 12.47 23.61 -8.68
N VAL A 82 13.72 23.18 -8.58
CA VAL A 82 14.20 22.26 -7.56
C VAL A 82 14.90 23.06 -6.47
N LEU A 83 14.58 22.78 -5.20
CA LEU A 83 15.37 23.30 -4.09
C LEU A 83 16.30 22.24 -3.55
N LEU A 84 17.58 22.56 -3.41
CA LEU A 84 18.56 21.76 -2.69
C LEU A 84 18.86 22.43 -1.35
N ASN A 85 18.61 21.72 -0.26
CA ASN A 85 18.77 22.22 1.12
C ASN A 85 18.07 23.57 1.41
N GLY A 86 17.00 23.87 0.66
CA GLY A 86 16.20 25.09 0.81
C GLY A 86 16.52 26.20 -0.19
N GLU A 87 17.55 26.02 -1.04
CA GLU A 87 17.95 27.00 -2.04
C GLU A 87 17.63 26.50 -3.46
N LEU A 88 17.12 27.39 -4.32
CA LEU A 88 16.84 27.05 -5.72
C LEU A 88 18.15 26.73 -6.44
N THR A 89 18.19 25.57 -7.10
CA THR A 89 19.34 25.16 -7.91
C THR A 89 18.91 24.78 -9.32
N LYS A 90 19.75 25.13 -10.30
CA LYS A 90 19.64 24.62 -11.68
C LYS A 90 20.45 23.35 -11.85
N GLU A 91 21.59 23.28 -11.17
CA GLU A 91 22.52 22.18 -11.26
C GLU A 91 23.43 22.18 -10.03
N ASP A 92 23.60 21.03 -9.38
CA ASP A 92 24.45 20.88 -8.20
C ASP A 92 24.94 19.44 -8.02
N THR A 93 26.01 19.25 -7.25
CA THR A 93 26.54 17.92 -6.90
C THR A 93 25.99 17.49 -5.55
N LEU A 94 25.32 16.35 -5.51
CA LEU A 94 24.69 15.80 -4.32
C LEU A 94 25.71 15.15 -3.38
N GLN A 95 25.55 15.45 -2.10
CA GLN A 95 26.26 14.81 -1.00
C GLN A 95 25.29 14.03 -0.12
N HIS A 96 25.82 13.00 0.55
CA HIS A 96 25.05 12.21 1.51
C HIS A 96 24.37 13.11 2.55
N GLY A 97 23.04 12.98 2.66
CA GLY A 97 22.21 13.75 3.59
C GLY A 97 21.50 14.96 2.97
N ASP A 98 21.84 15.33 1.73
CA ASP A 98 21.23 16.45 1.03
C ASP A 98 19.73 16.27 0.83
N LYS A 99 18.99 17.38 0.94
CA LYS A 99 17.54 17.42 0.86
C LYS A 99 17.11 18.09 -0.44
N LEU A 100 16.48 17.32 -1.31
CA LEU A 100 15.88 17.79 -2.55
C LEU A 100 14.40 18.07 -2.29
N THR A 101 13.92 19.25 -2.66
CA THR A 101 12.51 19.61 -2.59
C THR A 101 11.97 19.85 -3.99
N ILE A 102 10.92 19.11 -4.35
CA ILE A 102 10.24 19.16 -5.65
C ILE A 102 8.73 19.22 -5.38
N GLY A 103 8.08 20.33 -5.75
CA GLY A 103 6.69 20.59 -5.37
C GLY A 103 6.53 20.65 -3.85
N LYS A 104 5.67 19.81 -3.26
CA LYS A 104 5.57 19.65 -1.78
C LYS A 104 6.42 18.52 -1.21
N HIS A 105 7.13 17.78 -2.06
CA HIS A 105 7.83 16.55 -1.66
C HIS A 105 9.27 16.85 -1.29
N ILE A 106 9.72 16.27 -0.18
CA ILE A 106 11.10 16.37 0.29
C ILE A 106 11.72 14.97 0.22
N LEU A 107 12.80 14.85 -0.53
CA LEU A 107 13.58 13.63 -0.69
C LEU A 107 14.97 13.88 -0.09
N ARG A 108 15.55 12.86 0.51
CA ARG A 108 16.93 12.90 1.00
C ARG A 108 17.79 11.97 0.16
N PHE A 109 18.90 12.49 -0.35
CA PHE A 109 19.91 11.69 -1.02
C PHE A 109 20.75 10.95 0.01
N GLU A 110 20.86 9.65 -0.16
CA GLU A 110 21.48 8.74 0.79
C GLU A 110 22.45 7.80 0.10
N LEU A 111 23.50 7.43 0.82
CA LEU A 111 24.48 6.43 0.42
C LEU A 111 24.36 5.30 1.44
N LEU A 112 23.59 4.28 1.10
CA LEU A 112 23.14 3.25 2.04
C LEU A 112 24.01 2.00 1.92
N ASP A 113 24.62 1.59 3.03
CA ASP A 113 25.19 0.24 3.13
C ASP A 113 24.09 -0.82 3.34
N GLU A 114 24.48 -2.09 3.47
CA GLU A 114 23.51 -3.18 3.67
C GLU A 114 22.71 -3.05 4.98
N ILE A 115 23.34 -2.54 6.04
CA ILE A 115 22.70 -2.34 7.34
C ILE A 115 21.70 -1.19 7.23
N ASP A 116 22.09 -0.09 6.58
CA ASP A 116 21.21 1.06 6.36
C ASP A 116 19.97 0.67 5.53
N ARG A 117 20.16 -0.11 4.46
CA ARG A 117 19.03 -0.61 3.64
C ARG A 117 18.10 -1.51 4.45
N ALA A 118 18.64 -2.41 5.27
CA ALA A 118 17.85 -3.26 6.14
C ALA A 118 17.05 -2.44 7.15
N TYR A 119 17.66 -1.40 7.74
CA TYR A 119 17.01 -0.49 8.67
C TYR A 119 15.89 0.34 8.00
N GLN A 120 16.14 0.91 6.82
CA GLN A 120 15.10 1.62 6.06
C GLN A 120 13.93 0.70 5.71
N HIS A 121 14.22 -0.53 5.28
CA HIS A 121 13.18 -1.52 4.99
C HIS A 121 12.35 -1.89 6.24
N GLN A 122 12.98 -1.94 7.42
CA GLN A 122 12.24 -2.13 8.68
C GLN A 122 11.34 -0.94 9.00
N ILE A 123 11.82 0.30 8.86
CA ILE A 123 11.00 1.50 9.05
C ILE A 123 9.81 1.46 8.09
N TRP A 124 10.07 1.19 6.81
CA TRP A 124 9.01 1.09 5.82
C TRP A 124 7.97 0.05 6.22
N ARG A 125 8.37 -1.15 6.64
CA ARG A 125 7.42 -2.18 7.09
C ARG A 125 6.52 -1.71 8.23
N LEU A 126 7.07 -1.02 9.23
CA LEU A 126 6.32 -0.49 10.37
C LEU A 126 5.32 0.62 9.96
N LEU A 127 5.61 1.35 8.90
CA LEU A 127 4.69 2.36 8.36
C LEU A 127 3.66 1.74 7.41
N ALA A 128 4.10 0.74 6.64
CA ALA A 128 3.33 0.14 5.56
C ALA A 128 2.27 -0.83 6.08
N HIS A 129 2.52 -1.50 7.20
CA HIS A 129 1.67 -2.56 7.74
C HIS A 129 1.11 -2.22 9.12
N ASP A 130 -0.06 -2.78 9.43
CA ASP A 130 -0.62 -2.79 10.79
C ASP A 130 0.08 -3.85 11.63
N ASP A 131 0.61 -3.44 12.79
CA ASP A 131 1.42 -4.30 13.66
C ASP A 131 0.66 -5.52 14.21
N LEU A 132 -0.67 -5.43 14.34
CA LEU A 132 -1.50 -6.50 14.90
C LEU A 132 -1.80 -7.58 13.88
N THR A 133 -2.09 -7.21 12.63
CA THR A 133 -2.60 -8.12 11.59
C THR A 133 -1.57 -8.45 10.51
N GLY A 134 -0.52 -7.62 10.36
CA GLY A 134 0.42 -7.68 9.26
C GLY A 134 -0.17 -7.25 7.90
N LEU A 135 -1.45 -6.88 7.85
CA LEU A 135 -2.08 -6.30 6.66
C LEU A 135 -1.55 -4.89 6.41
N LEU A 136 -1.86 -4.29 5.26
CA LEU A 136 -1.50 -2.90 5.02
C LEU A 136 -2.13 -1.97 6.07
N SER A 137 -1.42 -0.91 6.43
CA SER A 137 -2.01 0.22 7.14
C SER A 137 -3.01 0.93 6.23
N SER A 138 -4.04 1.56 6.81
CA SER A 138 -5.05 2.30 6.04
C SER A 138 -4.43 3.35 5.10
N ARG A 139 -3.37 4.04 5.55
CA ARG A 139 -2.60 4.96 4.71
C ARG A 139 -2.03 4.26 3.47
N SER A 140 -1.39 3.12 3.65
CA SER A 140 -0.76 2.37 2.56
C SER A 140 -1.80 1.81 1.61
N PHE A 141 -2.93 1.32 2.13
CA PHE A 141 -4.06 0.89 1.32
C PHE A 141 -4.53 1.96 0.33
N PHE A 142 -4.74 3.20 0.82
CA PHE A 142 -5.16 4.31 -0.05
C PHE A 142 -4.09 4.71 -1.07
N SER A 143 -2.81 4.68 -0.69
CA SER A 143 -1.69 4.94 -1.60
C SER A 143 -1.68 3.94 -2.76
N GLU A 144 -1.75 2.64 -2.43
CA GLU A 144 -1.80 1.54 -3.38
C GLU A 144 -3.05 1.63 -4.26
N LEU A 145 -4.23 1.84 -3.67
CA LEU A 145 -5.50 1.93 -4.39
C LEU A 145 -5.51 3.08 -5.41
N ARG A 146 -4.95 4.25 -5.07
CA ARG A 146 -4.80 5.37 -6.02
C ARG A 146 -3.90 5.00 -7.18
N ARG A 147 -2.78 4.31 -6.91
CA ARG A 147 -1.85 3.85 -7.96
C ARG A 147 -2.54 2.85 -8.89
N GLU A 148 -3.25 1.89 -8.33
CA GLU A 148 -3.97 0.86 -9.10
C GLU A 148 -5.11 1.45 -9.91
N SER A 149 -5.84 2.45 -9.38
CA SER A 149 -6.86 3.18 -10.13
C SER A 149 -6.28 3.89 -11.35
N ALA A 150 -5.13 4.55 -11.19
CA ALA A 150 -4.44 5.21 -12.29
C ALA A 150 -3.92 4.21 -13.35
N ARG A 151 -3.48 3.01 -12.93
CA ARG A 151 -3.08 1.92 -13.82
C ARG A 151 -4.29 1.38 -14.59
N ALA A 152 -5.37 1.06 -13.88
CA ALA A 152 -6.59 0.48 -14.43
C ALA A 152 -7.25 1.38 -15.50
N LEU A 153 -7.23 2.70 -15.29
CA LEU A 153 -7.66 3.67 -16.31
C LEU A 153 -6.86 3.56 -17.61
N GLN A 154 -5.54 3.34 -17.54
CA GLN A 154 -4.67 3.29 -18.71
C GLN A 154 -4.77 1.95 -19.44
N THR A 155 -4.91 0.85 -18.69
CA THR A 155 -4.96 -0.51 -19.24
C THR A 155 -6.37 -0.98 -19.55
N ALA A 156 -7.38 -0.15 -19.31
CA ALA A 156 -8.80 -0.50 -19.38
C ALA A 156 -9.12 -1.79 -18.59
N SER A 157 -8.51 -1.96 -17.41
CA SER A 157 -8.77 -3.11 -16.54
C SER A 157 -9.76 -2.76 -15.42
N SER A 158 -10.37 -3.79 -14.84
CA SER A 158 -11.33 -3.68 -13.74
C SER A 158 -10.72 -4.18 -12.43
N PHE A 159 -11.15 -3.60 -11.32
CA PHE A 159 -10.87 -4.11 -9.99
C PHE A 159 -12.07 -3.86 -9.08
N CYS A 160 -12.13 -4.52 -7.93
CA CYS A 160 -13.20 -4.30 -6.95
C CYS A 160 -12.63 -3.96 -5.58
N VAL A 161 -13.32 -3.10 -4.84
CA VAL A 161 -13.00 -2.73 -3.46
C VAL A 161 -13.99 -3.43 -2.52
N LEU A 162 -13.47 -4.01 -1.44
CA LEU A 162 -14.21 -4.65 -0.38
C LEU A 162 -14.06 -3.84 0.90
N MET A 163 -15.17 -3.53 1.56
CA MET A 163 -15.21 -3.06 2.95
C MET A 163 -15.81 -4.16 3.82
N MET A 164 -15.18 -4.44 4.96
CA MET A 164 -15.47 -5.60 5.79
C MET A 164 -15.46 -5.21 7.26
N ASP A 165 -16.38 -5.77 8.04
CA ASP A 165 -16.48 -5.50 9.47
C ASP A 165 -16.93 -6.73 10.26
N ILE A 166 -16.31 -6.94 11.42
CA ILE A 166 -16.60 -8.05 12.30
C ILE A 166 -17.94 -7.83 13.01
N ASP A 167 -18.88 -8.72 12.73
CA ASP A 167 -20.21 -8.66 13.32
C ASP A 167 -20.15 -8.84 14.85
N HIS A 168 -20.77 -7.90 15.56
CA HIS A 168 -20.89 -7.94 17.03
C HIS A 168 -19.54 -7.96 17.77
N PHE A 169 -18.48 -7.38 17.20
CA PHE A 169 -17.14 -7.38 17.80
C PHE A 169 -17.09 -6.83 19.23
N LYS A 170 -17.89 -5.81 19.54
CA LYS A 170 -18.01 -5.30 20.90
C LYS A 170 -18.38 -6.40 21.92
N ALA A 171 -19.27 -7.34 21.55
CA ALA A 171 -19.64 -8.44 22.42
C ALA A 171 -18.46 -9.40 22.71
N VAL A 172 -17.52 -9.56 21.77
CA VAL A 172 -16.29 -10.33 21.98
C VAL A 172 -15.45 -9.66 23.07
N ASN A 173 -15.24 -8.34 22.98
CA ASN A 173 -14.51 -7.59 23.99
C ASN A 173 -15.22 -7.62 25.35
N ASP A 174 -16.53 -7.40 25.38
CA ASP A 174 -17.31 -7.37 26.61
C ASP A 174 -17.35 -8.75 27.30
N THR A 175 -17.34 -9.84 26.54
CA THR A 175 -17.43 -11.22 27.07
C THR A 175 -16.07 -11.80 27.45
N TYR A 176 -15.04 -11.59 26.61
CA TYR A 176 -13.75 -12.28 26.71
C TYR A 176 -12.56 -11.35 26.99
N GLY A 177 -12.80 -10.03 27.03
CA GLY A 177 -11.78 -9.01 27.23
C GLY A 177 -10.97 -8.68 25.97
N HIS A 178 -10.29 -7.53 26.01
CA HIS A 178 -9.55 -6.98 24.88
C HIS A 178 -8.42 -7.86 24.36
N LEU A 179 -7.79 -8.70 25.19
CA LEU A 179 -6.76 -9.65 24.72
C LEU A 179 -7.34 -10.65 23.71
N THR A 180 -8.56 -11.15 23.97
CA THR A 180 -9.27 -12.02 23.03
C THR A 180 -9.73 -11.24 21.80
N GLY A 181 -10.20 -9.99 21.97
CA GLY A 181 -10.55 -9.13 20.84
C GLY A 181 -9.37 -8.90 19.89
N SER A 182 -8.22 -8.50 20.41
CA SER A 182 -6.99 -8.31 19.61
C SER A 182 -6.56 -9.61 18.94
N LYS A 183 -6.64 -10.75 19.63
CA LYS A 183 -6.31 -12.05 19.03
C LYS A 183 -7.27 -12.42 17.90
N THR A 184 -8.55 -12.12 18.06
CA THR A 184 -9.57 -12.33 17.02
C THR A 184 -9.27 -11.49 15.78
N ILE A 185 -8.89 -10.22 15.94
CA ILE A 185 -8.48 -9.34 14.83
C ILE A 185 -7.26 -9.88 14.10
N GLU A 186 -6.22 -10.31 14.84
CA GLU A 186 -5.01 -10.93 14.28
C GLU A 186 -5.37 -12.18 13.45
N GLU A 187 -6.16 -13.09 14.01
CA GLU A 187 -6.59 -14.32 13.35
C GLU A 187 -7.47 -14.08 12.11
N ILE A 188 -8.26 -13.00 12.11
CA ILE A 188 -9.02 -12.56 10.94
C ILE A 188 -8.11 -12.00 9.85
N GLY A 189 -7.10 -11.18 10.20
CA GLY A 189 -6.13 -10.67 9.23
C GLY A 189 -5.41 -11.82 8.50
N LEU A 190 -5.03 -12.86 9.24
CA LEU A 190 -4.46 -14.08 8.68
C LEU A 190 -5.46 -14.85 7.80
N CYS A 191 -6.73 -14.91 8.20
CA CYS A 191 -7.79 -15.56 7.42
C CYS A 191 -8.02 -14.84 6.08
N ILE A 192 -8.10 -13.50 6.09
CA ILE A 192 -8.23 -12.68 4.89
C ILE A 192 -7.05 -12.94 3.96
N THR A 193 -5.81 -12.82 4.47
CA THR A 193 -4.59 -13.02 3.69
C THR A 193 -4.56 -14.38 2.98
N LYS A 194 -4.93 -15.47 3.68
CA LYS A 194 -4.97 -16.83 3.10
C LYS A 194 -6.02 -17.00 1.99
N ASN A 195 -7.04 -16.15 1.97
CA ASN A 195 -8.14 -16.21 1.00
C ASN A 195 -7.98 -15.20 -0.14
N LEU A 196 -6.98 -14.34 -0.09
CA LEU A 196 -6.57 -13.47 -1.19
C LEU A 196 -5.53 -14.16 -2.07
N ARG A 197 -5.46 -13.77 -3.34
CA ARG A 197 -4.42 -14.25 -4.27
C ARG A 197 -3.22 -13.31 -4.26
N THR A 198 -2.13 -13.75 -4.90
CA THR A 198 -1.01 -12.88 -5.20
C THR A 198 -1.48 -11.67 -6.02
N GLY A 199 -1.07 -10.47 -5.62
CA GLY A 199 -1.44 -9.20 -6.27
C GLY A 199 -2.66 -8.51 -5.66
N ASP A 200 -3.59 -9.24 -5.05
CA ASP A 200 -4.65 -8.62 -4.24
C ASP A 200 -4.04 -8.06 -2.95
N ALA A 201 -4.65 -7.02 -2.39
CA ALA A 201 -4.19 -6.43 -1.13
C ALA A 201 -5.33 -6.28 -0.12
N ALA A 202 -5.00 -6.42 1.16
CA ALA A 202 -5.89 -6.12 2.27
C ALA A 202 -5.23 -5.22 3.30
N SER A 203 -6.07 -4.52 4.04
CA SER A 203 -5.71 -3.57 5.07
C SER A 203 -6.60 -3.72 6.29
N ARG A 204 -6.05 -3.44 7.47
CA ARG A 204 -6.86 -3.06 8.61
C ARG A 204 -7.19 -1.58 8.49
N PHE A 205 -8.45 -1.29 8.20
CA PHE A 205 -8.90 0.06 7.87
C PHE A 205 -8.98 0.93 9.13
N GLY A 206 -9.47 0.36 10.24
CA GLY A 206 -9.53 0.99 11.56
C GLY A 206 -10.31 0.12 12.55
N GLY A 207 -9.90 0.05 13.82
CA GLY A 207 -10.63 -0.75 14.83
C GLY A 207 -10.77 -2.24 14.42
N GLU A 208 -12.01 -2.67 14.19
CA GLU A 208 -12.45 -3.98 13.70
C GLU A 208 -12.78 -4.03 12.20
N GLU A 209 -12.53 -2.94 11.47
CA GLU A 209 -12.82 -2.81 10.05
C GLU A 209 -11.62 -3.17 9.20
N PHE A 210 -11.89 -3.83 8.08
CA PHE A 210 -10.91 -4.27 7.10
C PHE A 210 -11.32 -3.79 5.71
N ALA A 211 -10.33 -3.53 4.87
CA ALA A 211 -10.54 -3.21 3.46
C ALA A 211 -9.70 -4.14 2.59
N ALA A 212 -10.14 -4.40 1.37
CA ALA A 212 -9.33 -5.08 0.36
C ALA A 212 -9.61 -4.51 -1.03
N PHE A 213 -8.66 -4.64 -1.94
CA PHE A 213 -8.94 -4.50 -3.36
C PHE A 213 -8.47 -5.76 -4.09
N LEU A 214 -9.32 -6.22 -5.01
CA LEU A 214 -9.08 -7.38 -5.84
C LEU A 214 -8.75 -6.84 -7.23
N LEU A 215 -7.51 -7.02 -7.69
CA LEU A 215 -7.10 -6.57 -9.03
C LEU A 215 -7.78 -7.42 -10.09
N ASP A 216 -7.76 -7.03 -11.37
CA ASP A 216 -8.21 -7.82 -12.53
C ASP A 216 -9.48 -8.65 -12.26
N ALA A 217 -10.53 -7.94 -11.86
CA ALA A 217 -11.66 -8.46 -11.13
C ALA A 217 -12.93 -7.66 -11.41
N GLU A 218 -13.90 -8.30 -12.06
CA GLU A 218 -15.25 -7.76 -12.17
C GLU A 218 -16.09 -8.17 -10.94
N LEU A 219 -17.27 -7.59 -10.85
CA LEU A 219 -18.17 -7.72 -9.70
C LEU A 219 -18.56 -9.18 -9.39
N PRO A 220 -18.91 -10.04 -10.36
CA PRO A 220 -19.25 -11.43 -10.07
C PRO A 220 -18.11 -12.20 -9.38
N GLN A 221 -16.87 -12.04 -9.87
CA GLN A 221 -15.72 -12.73 -9.29
C GLN A 221 -15.37 -12.13 -7.91
N ALA A 222 -15.64 -10.84 -7.69
CA ALA A 222 -15.44 -10.20 -6.39
C ALA A 222 -16.44 -10.71 -5.36
N LEU A 223 -17.70 -10.92 -5.74
CA LEU A 223 -18.72 -11.54 -4.90
C LEU A 223 -18.31 -12.95 -4.46
N ILE A 224 -17.75 -13.76 -5.38
CA ILE A 224 -17.25 -15.11 -5.05
C ILE A 224 -16.09 -15.03 -4.05
N ALA A 225 -15.14 -14.12 -4.24
CA ALA A 225 -14.00 -13.94 -3.35
C ALA A 225 -14.43 -13.44 -1.96
N ALA A 226 -15.34 -12.46 -1.90
CA ALA A 226 -15.91 -11.95 -0.67
C ALA A 226 -16.68 -13.04 0.10
N GLU A 227 -17.52 -13.82 -0.58
CA GLU A 227 -18.23 -14.94 0.05
C GLU A 227 -17.28 -16.04 0.53
N ARG A 228 -16.16 -16.26 -0.18
CA ARG A 228 -15.12 -17.19 0.27
C ARG A 228 -14.50 -16.71 1.59
N ILE A 229 -14.09 -15.44 1.67
CA ILE A 229 -13.54 -14.84 2.90
C ILE A 229 -14.57 -14.93 4.03
N ARG A 230 -15.81 -14.49 3.79
CA ARG A 230 -16.89 -14.49 4.78
C ARG A 230 -17.16 -15.90 5.33
N LYS A 231 -17.29 -16.90 4.45
CA LYS A 231 -17.51 -18.29 4.84
C LYS A 231 -16.31 -18.89 5.56
N ALA A 232 -15.08 -18.51 5.20
CA ALA A 232 -13.89 -18.95 5.90
C ALA A 232 -13.87 -18.42 7.34
N ILE A 233 -14.14 -17.12 7.54
CA ILE A 233 -14.25 -16.50 8.86
C ILE A 233 -15.35 -17.14 9.68
N GLN A 234 -16.56 -17.30 9.11
CA GLN A 234 -17.69 -17.93 9.80
C GLN A 234 -17.38 -19.35 10.31
N LYS A 235 -16.58 -20.11 9.58
CA LYS A 235 -16.21 -21.50 9.92
C LYS A 235 -14.99 -21.60 10.84
N GLN A 236 -14.20 -20.53 10.94
CA GLN A 236 -12.95 -20.56 11.70
C GLN A 236 -13.26 -20.49 13.20
N PRO A 237 -12.73 -21.43 14.02
CA PRO A 237 -12.71 -21.25 15.46
C PRO A 237 -11.65 -20.21 15.84
N PHE A 238 -12.02 -19.21 16.63
CA PHE A 238 -11.13 -18.14 17.09
C PHE A 238 -10.69 -18.37 18.52
N SER A 239 -9.43 -18.07 18.83
CA SER A 239 -8.82 -18.35 20.13
C SER A 239 -9.35 -17.39 21.21
N VAL A 240 -9.84 -17.94 22.32
CA VAL A 240 -10.09 -17.17 23.55
C VAL A 240 -8.78 -17.10 24.35
N ILE A 241 -8.37 -15.90 24.75
CA ILE A 241 -7.14 -15.65 25.50
C ILE A 241 -7.47 -15.25 26.93
N LYS A 242 -6.96 -16.03 27.90
CA LYS A 242 -7.07 -15.73 29.32
C LYS A 242 -5.69 -15.79 29.97
N GLN A 243 -5.32 -14.75 30.72
CA GLN A 243 -3.98 -14.63 31.34
C GLN A 243 -2.83 -14.83 30.33
N GLY A 244 -3.00 -14.36 29.09
CA GLY A 244 -2.00 -14.48 28.02
C GLY A 244 -1.86 -15.88 27.41
N ARG A 245 -2.77 -16.82 27.69
CA ARG A 245 -2.74 -18.18 27.14
C ARG A 245 -4.07 -18.55 26.47
N PRO A 246 -4.06 -19.39 25.42
CA PRO A 246 -5.28 -19.95 24.86
C PRO A 246 -6.06 -20.74 25.92
N SER A 247 -7.36 -20.45 26.06
CA SER A 247 -8.23 -21.07 27.08
C SER A 247 -9.54 -21.63 26.52
N GLY A 248 -9.81 -21.47 25.23
CA GLY A 248 -11.03 -21.92 24.59
C GLY A 248 -11.16 -21.38 23.17
N ILE A 249 -12.34 -21.55 22.58
CA ILE A 249 -12.66 -21.04 21.25
C ILE A 249 -13.99 -20.27 21.25
N HIS A 250 -14.13 -19.32 20.34
CA HIS A 250 -15.38 -18.64 20.03
C HIS A 250 -15.54 -18.51 18.51
N HIS A 251 -16.70 -18.02 18.06
CA HIS A 251 -16.99 -17.82 16.64
C HIS A 251 -17.52 -16.41 16.41
N VAL A 252 -17.09 -15.81 15.31
CA VAL A 252 -17.60 -14.53 14.83
C VAL A 252 -17.98 -14.65 13.36
N THR A 253 -18.79 -13.71 12.90
CA THR A 253 -19.11 -13.55 11.48
C THR A 253 -18.64 -12.19 10.99
N MET A 254 -18.71 -11.98 9.69
CA MET A 254 -18.30 -10.74 9.06
C MET A 254 -19.34 -10.33 8.03
N SER A 255 -19.61 -9.03 7.97
CA SER A 255 -20.38 -8.42 6.89
C SER A 255 -19.41 -7.83 5.87
N VAL A 256 -19.77 -7.89 4.58
CA VAL A 256 -18.93 -7.42 3.46
C VAL A 256 -19.74 -6.54 2.52
N GLY A 257 -19.18 -5.39 2.15
CA GLY A 257 -19.66 -4.50 1.10
C GLY A 257 -18.67 -4.46 -0.06
N ILE A 258 -19.16 -4.37 -1.30
CA ILE A 258 -18.34 -4.37 -2.51
C ILE A 258 -18.69 -3.19 -3.41
N SER A 259 -17.70 -2.55 -4.01
CA SER A 259 -17.84 -1.67 -5.16
C SER A 259 -16.88 -2.08 -6.29
N SER A 260 -17.15 -1.64 -7.51
CA SER A 260 -16.46 -2.05 -8.73
C SER A 260 -15.94 -0.85 -9.53
N PHE A 261 -14.65 -0.85 -9.82
CA PHE A 261 -14.03 0.05 -10.79
C PHE A 261 -14.10 -0.56 -12.21
N PRO A 262 -14.41 0.22 -13.26
CA PRO A 262 -14.82 1.63 -13.24
C PRO A 262 -16.34 1.82 -13.13
N HIS A 263 -17.12 0.74 -13.04
CA HIS A 263 -18.57 0.78 -13.20
C HIS A 263 -19.33 1.59 -12.14
N ASP A 264 -18.89 1.51 -10.87
CA ASP A 264 -19.50 2.25 -9.77
C ASP A 264 -18.90 3.67 -9.66
N SER A 265 -17.58 3.78 -9.72
CA SER A 265 -16.86 5.07 -9.82
C SER A 265 -15.44 4.86 -10.37
N THR A 266 -14.87 5.92 -10.94
CA THR A 266 -13.44 6.00 -11.28
C THR A 266 -12.60 6.66 -10.19
N ASP A 267 -13.22 7.24 -9.15
CA ASP A 267 -12.52 7.81 -8.00
C ASP A 267 -12.31 6.73 -6.92
N PRO A 268 -11.06 6.45 -6.52
CA PRO A 268 -10.78 5.47 -5.47
C PRO A 268 -11.42 5.80 -4.11
N ILE A 269 -11.61 7.07 -3.77
CA ILE A 269 -12.25 7.46 -2.51
C ILE A 269 -13.75 7.14 -2.55
N GLU A 270 -14.43 7.53 -3.63
CA GLU A 270 -15.85 7.22 -3.81
C GLU A 270 -16.09 5.70 -3.84
N LEU A 271 -15.20 4.91 -4.44
CA LEU A 271 -15.30 3.45 -4.42
C LEU A 271 -15.30 2.89 -3.00
N VAL A 272 -14.44 3.40 -2.11
CA VAL A 272 -14.42 2.98 -0.70
C VAL A 272 -15.73 3.37 0.00
N GLU A 273 -16.23 4.59 -0.22
CA GLU A 273 -17.52 5.05 0.35
C GLU A 273 -18.71 4.23 -0.15
N MET A 274 -18.73 3.86 -1.43
CA MET A 274 -19.75 2.99 -2.01
C MET A 274 -19.69 1.57 -1.44
N ALA A 275 -18.49 1.01 -1.27
CA ALA A 275 -18.32 -0.29 -0.63
C ALA A 275 -18.75 -0.25 0.85
N ASP A 276 -18.46 0.84 1.58
CA ASP A 276 -18.93 1.03 2.95
C ASP A 276 -20.47 1.14 3.03
N SER A 277 -21.09 1.86 2.10
CA SER A 277 -22.55 1.91 1.98
C SER A 277 -23.16 0.51 1.77
N ALA A 278 -22.54 -0.31 0.93
CA ALA A 278 -22.95 -1.70 0.74
C ALA A 278 -22.72 -2.56 2.00
N LEU A 279 -21.63 -2.35 2.74
CA LEU A 279 -21.35 -3.00 4.01
C LEU A 279 -22.42 -2.64 5.06
N TYR A 280 -22.82 -1.38 5.11
CA TYR A 280 -23.92 -0.92 5.97
C TYR A 280 -25.24 -1.63 5.62
N ARG A 281 -25.54 -1.83 4.33
CA ARG A 281 -26.70 -2.64 3.91
C ARG A 281 -26.59 -4.10 4.34
N ALA A 282 -25.41 -4.70 4.25
CA ALA A 282 -25.17 -6.06 4.75
C ALA A 282 -25.46 -6.16 6.26
N LYS A 283 -24.96 -5.21 7.05
CA LYS A 283 -25.22 -5.12 8.50
C LYS A 283 -26.72 -4.96 8.81
N ARG A 284 -27.43 -4.07 8.09
CA ARG A 284 -28.87 -3.85 8.29
C ARG A 284 -29.74 -5.01 7.85
N SER A 285 -29.30 -5.77 6.86
CA SER A 285 -30.08 -6.89 6.31
C SER A 285 -29.91 -8.17 7.13
N GLY A 286 -29.28 -8.13 8.31
CA GLY A 286 -29.12 -9.26 9.21
C GLY A 286 -27.70 -9.78 9.33
N ARG A 287 -26.69 -9.00 8.90
CA ARG A 287 -25.26 -9.30 9.03
C ARG A 287 -24.85 -10.60 8.31
N ASN A 288 -23.59 -11.02 8.50
CA ASN A 288 -23.03 -12.27 7.98
C ASN A 288 -23.35 -12.50 6.50
N ARG A 289 -23.18 -11.46 5.68
CA ARG A 289 -23.48 -11.49 4.25
C ARG A 289 -22.64 -10.50 3.47
N THR A 290 -22.64 -10.71 2.17
CA THR A 290 -22.03 -9.82 1.20
C THR A 290 -23.11 -9.03 0.48
N CYS A 291 -22.90 -7.73 0.30
CA CYS A 291 -23.72 -6.87 -0.55
C CYS A 291 -22.81 -6.12 -1.54
N ALA A 292 -23.20 -6.08 -2.81
CA ALA A 292 -22.60 -5.17 -3.79
C ALA A 292 -23.27 -3.80 -3.74
N TYR A 293 -22.56 -2.75 -4.15
CA TYR A 293 -23.08 -1.38 -4.22
C TYR A 293 -24.18 -1.27 -5.28
N ARG A 294 -23.92 -1.80 -6.47
CA ARG A 294 -24.91 -2.00 -7.53
C ARG A 294 -25.34 -3.46 -7.64
N ASP A 295 -26.45 -3.68 -8.31
CA ASP A 295 -26.87 -5.02 -8.71
C ASP A 295 -26.04 -5.53 -9.92
N LEU A 296 -25.99 -6.85 -10.07
CA LEU A 296 -25.44 -7.50 -11.26
C LEU A 296 -26.37 -7.29 -12.45
N THR A 297 -25.82 -7.00 -13.63
CA THR A 297 -26.61 -6.94 -14.87
C THR A 297 -26.98 -8.35 -15.34
N GLU A 298 -28.01 -8.46 -16.20
CA GLU A 298 -28.37 -9.75 -16.82
C GLU A 298 -27.21 -10.35 -17.62
N GLU A 299 -26.40 -9.50 -18.25
CA GLU A 299 -25.20 -9.94 -18.98
C GLU A 299 -24.16 -10.54 -18.03
N GLU A 300 -23.86 -9.87 -16.90
CA GLU A 300 -22.91 -10.35 -15.89
C GLU A 300 -23.37 -11.65 -15.22
N LEU A 301 -24.68 -11.84 -15.05
CA LEU A 301 -25.25 -13.07 -14.49
C LEU A 301 -25.12 -14.25 -15.45
N ASN A 302 -25.19 -14.01 -16.76
CA ASN A 302 -25.18 -15.05 -17.78
C ASN A 302 -23.78 -15.26 -18.39
N ALA A 303 -22.83 -14.36 -18.15
CA ALA A 303 -21.48 -14.47 -18.66
C ALA A 303 -20.70 -15.60 -17.96
N PRO A 304 -19.99 -16.47 -18.70
CA PRO A 304 -19.08 -17.42 -18.10
C PRO A 304 -17.94 -16.66 -17.41
N LEU A 305 -17.75 -16.91 -16.12
CA LEU A 305 -16.72 -16.23 -15.35
C LEU A 305 -15.33 -16.71 -15.80
N PRO A 306 -14.49 -15.85 -16.41
CA PRO A 306 -13.13 -16.23 -16.74
C PRO A 306 -12.38 -16.61 -15.46
N SER A 307 -11.52 -17.62 -15.56
CA SER A 307 -10.69 -18.02 -14.42
C SER A 307 -9.79 -16.84 -14.04
N ARG A 308 -9.91 -16.36 -12.81
CA ARG A 308 -8.90 -15.45 -12.25
C ARG A 308 -7.56 -16.17 -12.21
N HIS A 309 -6.59 -15.71 -13.01
CA HIS A 309 -5.23 -16.23 -12.97
C HIS A 309 -4.70 -16.15 -11.52
N ARG A 310 -4.13 -17.25 -11.03
CA ARG A 310 -3.60 -17.42 -9.67
C ARG A 310 -2.20 -16.85 -9.54
#